data_AF-A0A453PQR7-F1
#
_entry.id   AF-A0A453PQR7-F1
#
_cell.length_a   1.000
_cell.length_b   1.000
_cell.length_c   1.000
_cell.angle_alpha   90.00
_cell.angle_beta   90.00
_cell.angle_gamma   90.00
#
_symmetry.space_group_name_H-M   'P 1'
#
loop_
_entity.id
_entity.type
_entity.pdbx_description
1 polymer ?
#
loop_
_entity_poly.entity_id
_entity_poly.type
_entity_poly.pdbx_seq_one_letter_code
_entity_poly.pdbx_strand_id
1 'polypeptide(L)'
;RKELCERHEKLEQQKNSLLGTIANQKKFLSSLPSHLKSLKKASLPVQQQLGMLHTKKLKQHHAAELLPSPLYITYTQLLGQKEAFGENIEVEVNGSTKDAQTFAQQQAKQEM
;
A
#
# COMPACT_ATOMS: atom_id res chain seq x y z
N ARG A 1 -51.21 23.25 -2.20
CA ARG A 1 -50.27 23.81 -3.21
C ARG A 1 -49.05 24.44 -2.53
N LYS A 2 -49.23 25.34 -1.55
CA LYS A 2 -48.12 26.02 -0.84
C LYS A 2 -47.12 25.06 -0.15
N GLU A 3 -47.60 24.10 0.64
CA GLU A 3 -46.73 23.13 1.33
C GLU A 3 -45.91 22.25 0.37
N LEU A 4 -46.46 21.93 -0.80
CA LEU A 4 -45.77 21.13 -1.81
C LEU A 4 -44.64 21.94 -2.47
N CYS A 5 -44.86 23.23 -2.71
CA CYS A 5 -43.84 24.16 -3.19
C CYS A 5 -42.72 24.36 -2.17
N GLU A 6 -43.05 24.57 -0.88
CA GLU A 6 -42.05 24.70 0.19
C GLU A 6 -41.21 23.41 0.34
N ARG A 7 -41.84 22.24 0.25
CA ARG A 7 -41.13 20.95 0.28
C ARG A 7 -40.22 20.77 -0.94
N HIS A 8 -40.67 21.19 -2.12
CA HIS A 8 -39.87 21.15 -3.35
C HIS A 8 -38.64 22.05 -3.24
N GLU A 9 -38.80 23.30 -2.78
CA GLU A 9 -37.68 24.22 -2.57
C GLU A 9 -36.65 23.66 -1.58
N LYS A 10 -37.11 23.08 -0.46
CA LYS A 10 -36.23 22.46 0.52
C LYS A 10 -35.45 21.28 -0.06
N LEU A 11 -36.10 20.44 -0.86
CA LEU A 11 -35.44 19.31 -1.53
C LEU A 11 -34.41 19.77 -2.57
N GLU A 12 -34.72 20.82 -3.33
CA GLU A 12 -33.76 21.39 -4.29
C GLU A 12 -32.55 22.03 -3.59
N GLN A 13 -32.75 22.75 -2.49
CA GLN A 13 -31.64 23.25 -1.67
C GLN A 13 -30.75 22.11 -1.13
N GLN A 14 -31.36 21.04 -0.61
CA GLN A 14 -30.63 19.87 -0.12
C GLN A 14 -29.85 19.16 -1.23
N LYS A 15 -30.47 18.97 -2.40
CA LYS A 15 -29.83 18.39 -3.58
C LYS A 15 -28.61 19.21 -4.01
N ASN A 16 -28.75 20.53 -4.10
CA ASN A 16 -27.65 21.41 -4.50
C ASN A 16 -26.51 21.39 -3.48
N SER A 17 -26.83 21.38 -2.18
CA SER A 17 -25.82 21.22 -1.12
C SER A 17 -25.09 19.87 -1.23
N LEU A 18 -25.81 18.78 -1.49
CA LEU A 18 -25.22 17.44 -1.61
C LEU A 18 -24.30 17.36 -2.85
N LEU A 19 -24.73 17.91 -3.98
CA LEU A 19 -23.92 17.99 -5.19
C LEU A 19 -22.63 18.79 -4.96
N GLY A 20 -22.69 19.89 -4.21
CA GLY A 20 -21.52 20.66 -3.81
C GLY A 20 -20.53 19.85 -2.97
N THR A 21 -21.02 19.12 -1.96
CA THR A 21 -20.20 18.23 -1.13
C THR A 21 -19.54 17.13 -1.94
N ILE A 22 -20.29 16.46 -2.83
CA ILE A 22 -19.77 15.42 -3.72
C ILE A 22 -18.68 15.98 -4.62
N ALA A 23 -18.89 17.17 -5.21
CA ALA A 23 -17.90 17.80 -6.07
C ALA A 23 -16.60 18.12 -5.30
N ASN A 24 -16.70 18.61 -4.07
CA ASN A 24 -15.53 18.89 -3.22
C ASN A 24 -14.78 17.62 -2.82
N GLN A 25 -15.49 16.56 -2.43
CA GLN A 25 -14.88 15.27 -2.11
C GLN A 25 -14.18 14.67 -3.34
N LYS A 26 -14.80 14.73 -4.51
CA LYS A 26 -14.17 14.29 -5.77
C LYS A 26 -12.90 15.07 -6.06
N LYS A 27 -12.93 16.40 -5.96
CA LYS A 27 -11.74 17.25 -6.15
C LYS A 27 -10.62 16.88 -5.16
N PHE A 28 -10.95 16.67 -3.90
CA PHE A 28 -9.99 16.23 -2.88
C PHE A 28 -9.36 14.89 -3.25
N LEU A 29 -10.17 13.88 -3.58
CA LEU A 29 -9.68 12.56 -3.98
C LEU A 29 -8.80 12.63 -5.24
N SER A 30 -9.17 13.46 -6.22
CA SER A 30 -8.35 13.69 -7.42
C SER A 30 -7.02 14.39 -7.11
N SER A 31 -6.97 15.24 -6.08
CA SER A 31 -5.73 15.91 -5.64
C SER A 31 -4.85 15.03 -4.74
N LEU A 32 -5.39 13.97 -4.17
CA LEU A 32 -4.69 13.15 -3.18
C LEU A 32 -3.38 12.54 -3.71
N PRO A 33 -3.29 11.99 -4.94
CA PRO A 33 -2.04 11.42 -5.45
C PRO A 33 -0.91 12.45 -5.55
N SER A 34 -1.20 13.70 -5.94
CA SER A 34 -0.18 14.75 -6.04
C SER A 34 0.27 15.23 -4.67
N HIS A 35 -0.64 15.36 -3.71
CA HIS A 35 -0.31 15.66 -2.31
C HIS A 35 0.56 14.56 -1.69
N LEU A 36 0.20 13.30 -1.86
CA LEU A 36 0.99 12.16 -1.37
C LEU A 36 2.37 12.07 -2.03
N LYS A 37 2.46 12.35 -3.35
CA LYS A 37 3.75 12.43 -4.07
C LYS A 37 4.63 13.55 -3.52
N SER A 38 4.04 14.71 -3.24
CA SER A 38 4.75 15.87 -2.69
C SER A 38 5.23 15.60 -1.26
N LEU A 39 4.37 15.02 -0.41
CA LEU A 39 4.72 14.60 0.94
C LEU A 39 5.86 13.58 0.94
N LYS A 40 5.77 12.54 0.11
CA LYS A 40 6.83 11.53 -0.04
C LYS A 40 8.17 12.15 -0.45
N LYS A 41 8.14 13.15 -1.34
CA LYS A 41 9.36 13.87 -1.77
C LYS A 41 9.94 14.71 -0.63
N ALA A 42 9.09 15.44 0.10
CA ALA A 42 9.52 16.27 1.23
C ALA A 42 10.08 15.45 2.39
N SER A 43 9.54 14.25 2.64
CA SER A 43 10.01 13.37 3.72
C SER A 43 11.28 12.58 3.38
N LEU A 44 11.70 12.54 2.11
CA LEU A 44 12.82 11.70 1.66
C LEU A 44 14.16 11.99 2.36
N PRO A 45 14.60 13.26 2.53
CA PRO A 45 15.89 13.55 3.17
C PRO A 45 15.93 13.05 4.62
N VAL A 46 14.85 13.29 5.37
CA VAL A 46 14.73 12.82 6.76
C VAL A 46 14.72 11.29 6.83
N GLN A 47 14.03 10.63 5.89
CA GLN A 47 14.06 9.16 5.80
C GLN A 47 15.48 8.62 5.55
N GLN A 48 16.27 9.29 4.70
CA GLN A 48 17.65 8.89 4.43
C GLN A 48 18.55 9.08 5.65
N GLN A 49 18.41 10.21 6.36
CA GLN A 49 19.19 10.50 7.57
C GLN A 49 18.87 9.53 8.71
N LEU A 50 17.62 9.07 8.81
CA LEU A 50 17.18 8.13 9.83
C LEU A 50 17.31 6.65 9.40
N GLY A 51 17.94 6.36 8.26
CA GLY A 51 18.10 4.97 7.75
C GLY A 51 16.76 4.29 7.39
N MET A 52 15.69 5.06 7.24
CA MET A 52 14.32 4.61 7.00
C MET A 52 14.08 4.18 5.55
N LEU A 53 14.91 3.29 5.00
CA LEU A 53 14.69 2.60 3.71
C LEU A 53 13.58 1.53 3.82
N HIS A 54 12.49 1.83 4.53
CA HIS A 54 11.36 0.94 4.77
C HIS A 54 10.74 0.39 3.48
N THR A 55 10.84 1.13 2.37
CA THR A 55 10.30 0.65 1.08
C THR A 55 11.09 -0.50 0.48
N LYS A 56 12.41 -0.59 0.71
CA LYS A 56 13.19 -1.76 0.28
C LYS A 56 12.88 -2.96 1.17
N LYS A 57 12.94 -2.79 2.50
CA LYS A 57 12.64 -3.86 3.46
C LYS A 57 11.22 -4.41 3.28
N LEU A 58 10.22 -3.55 3.07
CA LEU A 58 8.83 -3.95 2.84
C LEU A 58 8.65 -4.72 1.53
N LYS A 59 9.30 -4.27 0.44
CA LYS A 59 9.28 -5.00 -0.83
C LYS A 59 9.94 -6.36 -0.72
N GLN A 60 11.07 -6.44 -0.02
CA GLN A 60 11.78 -7.69 0.23
C GLN A 60 10.96 -8.65 1.09
N HIS A 61 10.26 -8.15 2.11
CA HIS A 61 9.33 -8.95 2.91
C HIS A 61 8.20 -9.54 2.06
N HIS A 62 7.55 -8.71 1.22
CA HIS A 62 6.47 -9.19 0.37
C HIS A 62 6.94 -10.17 -0.71
N ALA A 63 8.16 -9.99 -1.23
CA ALA A 63 8.77 -10.96 -2.14
C ALA A 63 9.09 -12.27 -1.41
N ALA A 64 9.55 -12.21 -0.16
CA ALA A 64 9.86 -13.37 0.66
C ALA A 64 8.62 -14.23 0.98
N GLU A 65 7.44 -13.61 1.15
CA GLU A 65 6.16 -14.33 1.37
C GLU A 65 5.80 -15.30 0.23
N LEU A 66 6.33 -15.08 -0.98
CA LEU A 66 6.09 -15.94 -2.14
C LEU A 66 7.17 -17.02 -2.31
N LEU A 67 8.16 -17.08 -1.42
CA LEU A 67 9.21 -18.08 -1.49
C LEU A 67 8.67 -19.46 -1.10
N PRO A 68 9.16 -20.53 -1.77
CA PRO A 68 8.98 -21.89 -1.27
C PRO A 68 9.52 -22.05 0.15
N SER A 69 8.88 -22.92 0.95
CA SER A 69 9.17 -23.12 2.38
C SER A 69 10.68 -23.22 2.72
N PRO A 70 11.52 -24.02 2.02
CA PRO A 70 12.95 -24.08 2.34
C PRO A 70 13.70 -22.74 2.19
N LEU A 71 13.33 -21.95 1.18
CA LEU A 71 13.95 -20.65 0.92
C LEU A 71 13.46 -19.58 1.89
N TYR A 72 12.18 -19.62 2.26
CA TYR A 72 11.62 -18.73 3.29
C TYR A 72 12.28 -18.94 4.66
N ILE A 73 12.49 -20.20 5.07
CA ILE A 73 13.18 -20.52 6.32
C ILE A 73 14.61 -19.97 6.31
N THR A 74 15.34 -20.18 5.22
CA THR A 74 16.72 -19.66 5.08
C THR A 74 16.75 -18.13 5.16
N TYR A 75 15.83 -17.47 4.45
CA TYR A 75 15.69 -16.01 4.47
C TYR A 75 15.46 -15.46 5.89
N THR A 76 14.52 -16.06 6.64
CA THR A 76 14.19 -15.62 8.01
C THR A 76 15.33 -15.86 9.00
N GLN A 77 16.06 -16.98 8.88
CA GLN A 77 17.24 -17.26 9.70
C GLN A 77 18.36 -16.24 9.46
N LEU A 78 18.70 -15.95 8.20
CA LEU A 78 19.72 -14.97 7.85
C LEU A 78 19.33 -13.55 8.28
N LEU A 79 18.06 -13.18 8.11
CA LEU A 79 17.55 -11.89 8.58
C LEU A 79 17.63 -11.78 10.11
N GLY A 80 17.26 -12.84 10.82
CA GLY A 80 17.37 -12.91 12.27
C GLY A 80 18.81 -12.78 12.77
N GLN A 81 19.77 -13.46 12.12
CA GLN A 81 21.19 -13.32 12.46
C GLN A 81 21.71 -11.91 12.24
N LYS A 82 21.40 -11.31 11.08
CA LYS A 82 21.74 -9.92 10.78
C LYS A 82 21.21 -8.95 11.84
N GLU A 83 19.95 -9.11 12.23
CA GLU A 83 19.30 -8.20 13.19
C GLU A 83 19.77 -8.43 14.63
N ALA A 84 20.03 -9.68 15.04
CA ALA A 84 20.43 -10.02 16.41
C ALA A 84 21.90 -9.71 16.70
N PHE A 85 22.79 -9.92 15.72
CA PHE A 85 24.23 -9.84 15.92
C PHE A 85 24.89 -8.69 15.18
N GLY A 86 24.14 -7.93 14.37
CA GLY A 86 24.68 -6.85 13.55
C GLY A 86 25.69 -7.34 12.50
N GLU A 87 25.59 -8.60 12.10
CA GLU A 87 26.48 -9.18 11.10
C GLU A 87 26.38 -8.44 9.77
N ASN A 88 27.52 -8.28 9.09
CA ASN A 88 27.59 -7.62 7.79
C ASN A 88 27.14 -8.56 6.67
N ILE A 89 25.88 -8.99 6.76
CA ILE A 89 25.20 -9.86 5.80
C ILE A 89 24.15 -9.03 5.07
N GLU A 90 24.13 -9.13 3.75
CA GLU A 90 23.09 -8.55 2.91
C GLU A 90 22.26 -9.68 2.30
N VAL A 91 20.94 -9.59 2.45
CA VAL A 91 19.98 -10.59 1.99
C VAL A 91 18.95 -9.89 1.12
N GLU A 92 18.81 -10.36 -0.12
CA GLU A 92 17.82 -9.84 -1.07
C GLU A 92 17.15 -11.01 -1.82
N VAL A 93 15.83 -10.92 -1.96
CA VAL A 93 15.00 -11.80 -2.77
C VAL A 93 14.87 -11.20 -4.17
N ASN A 94 15.38 -11.91 -5.17
CA ASN A 94 15.38 -11.49 -6.57
C ASN A 94 14.60 -12.49 -7.43
N GLY A 95 13.78 -11.99 -8.35
CA GLY A 95 12.98 -12.83 -9.25
C GLY A 95 11.69 -12.18 -9.71
N SER A 96 10.91 -12.94 -10.49
CA SER A 96 9.59 -12.51 -10.99
C SER A 96 8.51 -12.82 -9.96
N THR A 97 7.90 -11.76 -9.40
CA THR A 97 6.79 -11.91 -8.45
C THR A 97 5.57 -12.55 -9.08
N LYS A 98 5.35 -12.34 -10.38
CA LYS A 98 4.23 -12.92 -11.13
C LYS A 98 4.37 -14.44 -11.26
N ASP A 99 5.59 -14.90 -11.55
CA ASP A 99 5.84 -16.34 -11.70
C ASP A 99 5.78 -17.03 -10.34
N ALA A 100 6.29 -16.39 -9.28
CA ALA A 100 6.20 -16.88 -7.91
C ALA A 100 4.73 -17.01 -7.43
N GLN A 101 3.87 -16.03 -7.72
CA GLN A 101 2.43 -16.13 -7.43
C GLN A 101 1.77 -17.29 -8.18
N THR A 102 2.11 -17.47 -9.46
CA THR A 102 1.58 -18.57 -10.29
C THR A 102 2.00 -19.92 -9.71
N PHE A 103 3.26 -20.04 -9.30
CA PHE A 103 3.79 -21.25 -8.69
C PHE A 103 3.10 -21.58 -7.35
N ALA A 104 2.93 -20.60 -6.47
CA ALA A 104 2.23 -20.77 -5.19
C ALA A 104 0.78 -21.24 -5.39
N GLN A 105 0.07 -20.68 -6.38
CA GLN A 105 -1.28 -21.12 -6.74
C GLN A 105 -1.32 -22.56 -7.29
N GLN A 106 -0.28 -22.99 -8.01
CA GLN A 106 -0.19 -24.36 -8.53
C GLN A 106 0.07 -25.36 -7.41
N GLN A 107 0.99 -25.06 -6.48
CA GLN A 107 1.25 -25.91 -5.30
C GLN A 107 -0.01 -26.09 -4.45
N ALA A 108 -0.72 -25.00 -4.14
CA ALA A 108 -1.95 -25.06 -3.36
C ALA A 108 -3.05 -25.92 -4.00
N LYS A 109 -3.04 -26.07 -5.34
CA LYS A 109 -3.96 -26.96 -6.07
C LYS A 109 -3.51 -28.42 -6.09
N GLN A 110 -2.22 -28.70 -5.92
CA GLN A 110 -1.68 -30.06 -5.88
C GLN A 110 -1.75 -30.69 -4.48
N GLU A 111 -1.83 -29.87 -3.44
CA GLU A 111 -1.97 -30.28 -2.05
C GLU A 111 -3.43 -30.47 -1.59
N MET A 112 -4.41 -30.23 -2.49
CA MET A 112 -5.86 -30.44 -2.31
C MET A 112 -6.32 -31.71 -3.03
#